data_AF-A0A4R6T2Y6-F1
#
_entry.id   AF-A0A4R6T2Y6-F1
#
_cell.length_a   1.000
_cell.length_b   1.000
_cell.length_c   1.000
_cell.angle_alpha   90.00
_cell.angle_beta   90.00
_cell.angle_gamma   90.00
#
_symmetry.space_group_name_H-M   'P 1'
#
loop_
_entity.id
_entity.type
_entity.pdbx_description
1 polymer ?
#
loop_
_entity_poly.entity_id
_entity_poly.type
_entity_poly.pdbx_seq_one_letter_code
_entity_poly.pdbx_strand_id
1 'polypeptide(L)'
;MSIQDTIINDANNSSLEVRDRAKEEYEQYVRAKKLQNDVVEQDKNERKDYASVLVTITTIWLAMVLIIFIAIGKGDLIYSDSVIITLLTTTTANVISLLVIVANYLFKK
;
A
#
# COMPACT_ATOMS: atom_id res chain seq x y z
N MET A 1 -48.55 44.96 1.80
CA MET A 1 -47.12 44.70 1.58
C MET A 1 -46.73 45.40 0.29
N SER A 2 -45.67 46.22 0.29
CA SER A 2 -45.27 46.98 -0.91
C SER A 2 -44.60 46.05 -1.92
N ILE A 3 -44.80 46.28 -3.23
CA ILE A 3 -44.13 45.53 -4.31
C ILE A 3 -42.60 45.55 -4.11
N GLN A 4 -42.08 46.66 -3.58
CA GLN A 4 -40.66 46.83 -3.32
C GLN A 4 -40.15 45.89 -2.21
N ASP A 5 -40.97 45.61 -1.20
CA ASP A 5 -40.61 44.67 -0.11
C ASP A 5 -40.57 43.23 -0.64
N THR A 6 -41.48 42.87 -1.54
CA THR A 6 -41.52 41.54 -2.14
C THR A 6 -40.30 41.28 -3.02
N ILE A 7 -39.87 42.26 -3.82
CA ILE A 7 -38.67 42.14 -4.68
C ILE A 7 -37.40 42.00 -3.83
N ILE A 8 -37.27 42.79 -2.75
CA ILE A 8 -36.10 42.71 -1.87
C ILE A 8 -36.03 41.35 -1.16
N ASN A 9 -37.18 40.82 -0.74
CA ASN A 9 -37.21 39.54 -0.04
C ASN A 9 -36.87 38.36 -0.97
N ASP A 10 -37.36 38.40 -2.22
CA ASP A 10 -37.05 37.40 -3.25
C ASP A 10 -35.57 37.43 -3.67
N ALA A 11 -35.01 38.63 -3.84
CA ALA A 11 -33.58 38.81 -4.12
C ALA A 11 -32.69 38.29 -2.97
N ASN A 12 -33.07 38.53 -1.71
CA ASN A 12 -32.36 38.00 -0.56
C ASN A 12 -32.44 36.46 -0.51
N ASN A 13 -33.62 35.89 -0.74
CA ASN A 13 -33.80 34.43 -0.75
C ASN A 13 -32.99 33.77 -1.87
N SER A 14 -32.99 34.34 -3.07
CA SER A 14 -32.15 33.93 -4.20
C SER A 14 -30.66 33.94 -3.85
N SER A 15 -30.18 35.00 -3.19
CA SER A 15 -28.78 35.12 -2.79
C SER A 15 -28.36 34.07 -1.75
N LEU A 16 -29.27 33.68 -0.87
CA LEU A 16 -29.05 32.64 0.13
C LEU A 16 -28.98 31.26 -0.53
N GLU A 17 -29.91 30.93 -1.43
CA GLU A 17 -29.89 29.66 -2.16
C GLU A 17 -28.63 29.47 -3.02
N VAL A 18 -28.09 30.54 -3.60
CA VAL A 18 -26.83 30.47 -4.36
C VAL A 18 -25.64 30.20 -3.42
N ARG A 19 -25.63 30.82 -2.24
CA ARG A 19 -24.57 30.61 -1.23
C ARG A 19 -24.62 29.20 -0.65
N ASP A 20 -25.82 28.69 -0.38
CA ASP A 20 -26.01 27.34 0.18
C ASP A 20 -25.58 26.28 -0.83
N ARG A 21 -25.96 26.41 -2.11
CA ARG A 21 -25.48 25.51 -3.18
C ARG A 21 -23.96 25.54 -3.33
N ALA A 22 -23.35 26.73 -3.34
CA ALA A 22 -21.89 26.85 -3.42
C ALA A 22 -21.19 26.20 -2.21
N LYS A 23 -21.81 26.25 -1.03
CA LYS A 23 -21.29 25.63 0.19
C LYS A 23 -21.42 24.10 0.14
N GLU A 24 -22.55 23.58 -0.34
CA GLU A 24 -22.77 22.15 -0.55
C GLU A 24 -21.79 21.57 -1.58
N GLU A 25 -21.59 22.25 -2.71
CA GLU A 25 -20.60 21.86 -3.73
C GLU A 25 -19.19 21.85 -3.16
N TYR A 26 -18.83 22.86 -2.35
CA TYR A 26 -17.54 22.93 -1.70
C TYR A 26 -17.35 21.80 -0.67
N GLU A 27 -18.37 21.50 0.14
CA GLU A 27 -18.34 20.39 1.10
C GLU A 27 -18.22 19.03 0.39
N GLN A 28 -18.94 18.82 -0.71
CA GLN A 28 -18.82 17.63 -1.54
C GLN A 28 -17.42 17.50 -2.14
N TYR A 29 -16.85 18.59 -2.67
CA TYR A 29 -15.50 18.60 -3.22
C TYR A 29 -14.44 18.26 -2.15
N VAL A 30 -14.53 18.86 -0.96
CA VAL A 30 -13.63 18.57 0.16
C VAL A 30 -13.76 17.10 0.59
N ARG A 31 -14.98 16.56 0.65
CA ARG A 31 -15.23 15.17 0.98
C ARG A 31 -14.65 14.20 -0.06
N ALA A 32 -14.82 14.50 -1.35
CA ALA A 32 -14.26 13.71 -2.44
C ALA A 32 -12.72 13.71 -2.41
N LYS A 33 -12.09 14.87 -2.12
CA LYS A 33 -10.64 14.95 -1.95
C LYS A 33 -10.13 14.17 -0.74
N LYS A 34 -10.84 14.23 0.39
CA LYS A 34 -10.50 13.42 1.58
C LYS A 34 -10.54 11.93 1.25
N LEU A 35 -11.63 11.47 0.63
CA LEU A 35 -11.75 10.07 0.20
C LEU A 35 -10.61 9.63 -0.74
N GLN A 36 -10.22 10.47 -1.71
CA GLN A 36 -9.07 10.16 -2.56
C GLN A 36 -7.76 10.09 -1.78
N ASN A 37 -7.50 11.04 -0.87
CA ASN A 37 -6.30 11.01 -0.05
C ASN A 37 -6.28 9.78 0.86
N ASP A 38 -7.41 9.44 1.48
CA ASP A 38 -7.55 8.29 2.37
C ASP A 38 -7.29 6.98 1.60
N VAL A 39 -7.82 6.85 0.37
CA VAL A 39 -7.54 5.69 -0.50
C VAL A 39 -6.06 5.60 -0.85
N VAL A 40 -5.42 6.71 -1.24
CA VAL A 40 -3.98 6.74 -1.57
C VAL A 40 -3.11 6.41 -0.34
N GLU A 41 -3.52 6.88 0.84
CA GLU A 41 -2.82 6.63 2.10
C GLU A 41 -2.99 5.17 2.55
N GLN A 42 -4.19 4.60 2.42
CA GLN A 42 -4.45 3.18 2.64
C GLN A 42 -3.63 2.30 1.69
N ASP A 43 -3.67 2.59 0.39
CA ASP A 43 -2.88 1.87 -0.62
C ASP A 43 -1.38 1.87 -0.28
N LYS A 44 -0.87 2.98 0.27
CA LYS A 44 0.54 3.12 0.66
C LYS A 44 0.88 2.36 1.95
N ASN A 45 -0.01 2.35 2.93
CA ASN A 45 0.20 1.65 4.19
C ASN A 45 0.09 0.14 4.03
N GLU A 46 -0.92 -0.34 3.31
CA GLU A 46 -1.08 -1.77 3.03
C GLU A 46 0.15 -2.33 2.30
N ARG A 47 0.65 -1.61 1.28
CA ARG A 47 1.87 -2.02 0.54
C ARG A 47 3.11 -2.12 1.42
N LYS A 48 3.24 -1.27 2.45
CA LYS A 48 4.36 -1.33 3.40
C LYS A 48 4.27 -2.54 4.31
N ASP A 49 3.07 -2.86 4.79
CA ASP A 49 2.86 -4.01 5.66
C ASP A 49 3.10 -5.32 4.91
N TYR A 50 2.61 -5.46 3.68
CA TYR A 50 2.90 -6.64 2.85
C TYR A 50 4.39 -6.80 2.56
N ALA A 51 5.10 -5.70 2.24
CA ALA A 51 6.55 -5.75 2.02
C ALA A 51 7.31 -6.21 3.27
N SER A 52 6.95 -5.68 4.44
CA SER A 52 7.56 -6.05 5.72
C SER A 52 7.37 -7.53 6.06
N VAL A 53 6.16 -8.06 5.86
CA VAL A 53 5.85 -9.47 6.09
C VAL A 53 6.66 -10.38 5.14
N LEU A 54 6.72 -10.04 3.85
CA LEU A 54 7.48 -10.83 2.86
C LEU A 54 8.99 -10.84 3.15
N VAL A 55 9.55 -9.70 3.54
CA VAL A 55 10.96 -9.59 3.95
C VAL A 55 11.22 -10.44 5.20
N THR A 56 10.31 -10.40 6.17
CA THR A 56 10.42 -11.18 7.42
C THR A 56 10.39 -12.68 7.15
N ILE A 57 9.40 -13.16 6.39
CA ILE A 57 9.28 -14.58 6.03
C ILE A 57 10.52 -15.06 5.27
N THR A 58 11.02 -14.25 4.32
CA THR A 58 12.20 -14.63 3.55
C THR A 58 13.46 -14.67 4.41
N THR A 59 13.61 -13.73 5.35
CA THR A 59 14.72 -13.74 6.30
C THR A 59 14.70 -15.01 7.17
N ILE A 60 13.52 -15.40 7.67
CA ILE A 60 13.35 -16.65 8.44
C ILE A 60 13.69 -17.87 7.58
N TRP A 61 13.25 -17.91 6.32
CA TRP A 61 13.59 -18.98 5.38
C TRP A 61 15.10 -19.09 5.15
N LEU A 62 15.79 -17.96 4.92
CA LEU A 62 17.25 -17.95 4.75
C LEU A 62 17.99 -18.44 5.99
N ALA A 63 17.51 -18.07 7.19
CA ALA A 63 18.07 -18.56 8.44
C ALA A 63 17.90 -20.09 8.58
N MET A 64 16.73 -20.63 8.26
CA MET A 64 16.50 -22.07 8.28
C MET A 64 17.40 -22.83 7.30
N VAL A 65 17.52 -22.34 6.06
CA VAL A 65 18.42 -22.93 5.06
C VAL A 65 19.86 -22.92 5.57
N LEU A 66 20.33 -21.81 6.15
CA LEU A 66 21.67 -21.73 6.72
C LEU A 66 21.89 -22.75 7.85
N ILE A 67 20.91 -22.93 8.74
CA ILE A 67 20.97 -23.94 9.81
C ILE A 67 21.07 -25.35 9.23
N ILE A 68 20.29 -25.66 8.19
CA ILE A 68 20.35 -26.95 7.50
C ILE A 68 21.75 -27.18 6.92
N PHE A 69 22.35 -26.18 6.25
CA PHE A 69 23.70 -26.29 5.71
C PHE A 69 24.76 -26.48 6.80
N ILE A 70 24.64 -25.80 7.94
CA ILE A 70 25.54 -26.00 9.08
C ILE A 70 25.42 -27.43 9.61
N ALA A 71 24.20 -27.95 9.76
CA ALA A 71 23.98 -29.32 10.23
C ALA A 71 24.50 -30.37 9.23
N ILE A 72 24.37 -30.12 7.92
CA ILE A 72 25.00 -30.96 6.88
C ILE A 72 26.53 -30.92 7.02
N GLY A 73 27.12 -29.74 7.18
CA GLY A 73 28.57 -29.58 7.33
C GLY A 73 29.15 -30.20 8.60
N LYS A 74 28.35 -30.32 9.66
CA LYS A 74 28.70 -31.05 10.89
C LYS A 74 28.53 -32.57 10.77
N GLY A 75 27.86 -33.05 9.72
CA GLY A 75 27.51 -34.45 9.54
C GLY A 75 26.27 -34.90 10.32
N ASP A 76 25.55 -33.98 10.96
CA ASP A 76 24.31 -34.27 11.70
C ASP A 76 23.15 -34.61 10.76
N LEU A 77 23.22 -34.16 9.51
CA LEU A 77 22.23 -34.41 8.45
C LEU A 77 22.94 -34.84 7.16
N ILE A 78 22.49 -35.95 6.57
CA ILE A 78 23.00 -36.44 5.28
C ILE A 78 21.85 -36.39 4.27
N TYR A 79 22.03 -35.55 3.25
CA TYR A 79 21.10 -35.43 2.13
C TYR A 79 21.84 -35.72 0.83
N SER A 80 21.10 -36.11 -0.21
CA SER A 80 21.68 -36.29 -1.54
C SER A 80 22.02 -34.95 -2.19
N ASP A 81 23.00 -34.95 -3.08
CA ASP A 81 23.44 -33.77 -3.82
C ASP A 81 22.27 -33.07 -4.52
N SER A 82 21.32 -33.85 -5.07
CA SER A 82 20.11 -33.31 -5.69
C SER A 82 19.27 -32.46 -4.74
N VAL A 83 19.11 -32.89 -3.49
CA VAL A 83 18.37 -32.13 -2.46
C VAL A 83 19.12 -30.86 -2.08
N ILE A 84 20.44 -30.94 -1.90
CA ILE A 84 21.29 -29.79 -1.57
C ILE A 84 21.27 -28.75 -2.69
N ILE A 85 21.44 -29.18 -3.94
CA ILE A 85 21.40 -28.32 -5.12
C ILE A 85 20.01 -27.69 -5.25
N THR A 86 18.94 -28.45 -5.02
CA THR A 86 17.57 -27.92 -5.09
C THR A 86 17.33 -26.86 -4.02
N LEU A 87 17.77 -27.11 -2.77
CA LEU A 87 17.63 -26.17 -1.67
C LEU A 87 18.43 -24.88 -1.93
N LEU A 88 19.64 -25.01 -2.48
CA LEU A 88 20.48 -23.87 -2.83
C LEU A 88 19.84 -23.06 -3.97
N THR A 89 19.44 -23.74 -5.04
CA THR A 89 18.85 -23.10 -6.24
C THR A 89 17.55 -22.37 -5.91
N THR A 90 16.66 -23.00 -5.15
CA THR A 90 15.39 -22.37 -4.72
C THR A 90 15.65 -21.16 -3.82
N THR A 91 16.63 -21.25 -2.91
CA THR A 91 17.02 -20.13 -2.05
C THR A 91 17.62 -18.98 -2.84
N THR A 92 18.51 -19.26 -3.80
CA THR A 92 19.07 -18.25 -4.70
C THR A 92 17.99 -17.58 -5.55
N ALA A 93 17.05 -18.36 -6.09
CA ALA A 93 15.92 -17.83 -6.85
C ALA A 93 15.04 -16.91 -5.99
N ASN A 94 14.78 -17.27 -4.74
CA ASN A 94 14.02 -16.44 -3.80
C ASN A 94 14.73 -15.10 -3.50
N VAL A 95 16.04 -15.12 -3.26
CA VAL A 95 16.83 -13.90 -3.02
C VAL A 95 16.83 -12.99 -4.24
N ILE A 96 17.07 -13.54 -5.43
CA ILE A 96 17.04 -12.78 -6.69
C ILE A 96 15.65 -12.17 -6.91
N SER A 97 14.59 -12.94 -6.67
CA SER A 97 13.21 -12.47 -6.83
C SER A 97 12.91 -11.29 -5.90
N LEU A 98 13.32 -11.37 -4.63
CA LEU A 98 13.22 -10.23 -3.71
C LEU A 98 14.03 -9.02 -4.17
N LEU A 99 15.27 -9.22 -4.63
CA LEU A 99 16.09 -8.13 -5.14
C LEU A 99 15.43 -7.44 -6.34
N VAL A 100 14.82 -8.20 -7.26
CA VAL A 100 14.07 -7.64 -8.39
C VAL A 100 12.82 -6.90 -7.93
N ILE A 101 12.09 -7.40 -6.93
CA ILE A 101 10.93 -6.70 -6.36
C ILE A 101 11.36 -5.39 -5.71
N VAL A 102 12.41 -5.42 -4.87
CA VAL A 102 12.92 -4.22 -4.18
C VAL A 102 13.50 -3.22 -5.17
N ALA A 103 14.25 -3.67 -6.19
CA ALA A 103 14.75 -2.81 -7.24
C ALA A 103 13.62 -2.15 -8.04
N ASN A 104 12.60 -2.92 -8.41
CA ASN A 104 11.41 -2.36 -9.04
C ASN A 104 10.67 -1.40 -8.11
N TYR A 105 10.61 -1.65 -6.80
CA TYR A 105 9.98 -0.74 -5.85
C TYR A 105 10.77 0.58 -5.71
N LEU A 106 12.09 0.52 -5.62
CA LEU A 106 12.96 1.67 -5.41
C LEU A 106 13.12 2.52 -6.68
N PHE A 107 13.15 1.87 -7.85
CA PHE A 107 13.44 2.52 -9.13
C PHE A 107 12.24 2.59 -10.09
N LYS A 108 11.06 2.07 -9.73
CA LYS A 108 9.84 2.39 -10.49
C LYS A 108 9.49 3.85 -10.28
N LYS A 109 9.50 4.55 -11.41
CA LYS A 109 8.76 5.79 -11.64
C LYS A 109 7.28 5.47 -11.81
#